data_AF-A0A1J0RCJ4-F1
#
_entry.id   AF-A0A1J0RCJ4-F1
#
_cell.length_a   1.000
_cell.length_b   1.000
_cell.length_c   1.000
_cell.angle_alpha   90.00
_cell.angle_beta   90.00
_cell.angle_gamma   90.00
#
_symmetry.space_group_name_H-M   'P 1'
#
loop_
_entity.id
_entity.type
_entity.pdbx_description
1 polymer ?
#
loop_
_entity_poly.entity_id
_entity_poly.type
_entity_poly.pdbx_seq_one_letter_code
_entity_poly.pdbx_strand_id
1 'polypeptide(L)'
;LGGDENRTKGKKDDNGTNRYPLAPDWPAKSAAKLTLEKIHNESTALKNNMQSIKSEIKAATKEAGETLSTAAYGGKQLKEVPKEQFAGRSTTCSGSAPLTQPGVSIGHDMICICSGGKDGSNICGNNVGTTTYDGAQSTPATIQGLFEALRNAYAKWSASTKTTATRISATLRAFEEKLRQRTAVGGAHSMKLRNGNAADCNGAGSSATCVDYTTVLGGNQLDEINLVKQMQTATEQLQRASSRRAALESARAEMKQKKNSCMDCRGLIKTNNSSTTEPNRKTTARSAGNKGRRLQRKPIK
;
A
#
# COMPACT_ATOMS: atom_id res chain seq x y z
N LEU A 1 19.36 47.12 -41.76
CA LEU A 1 19.83 45.94 -40.98
C LEU A 1 21.33 45.86 -41.17
N GLY A 2 22.12 45.97 -40.09
CA GLY A 2 23.58 45.86 -40.17
C GLY A 2 24.26 46.86 -39.24
N GLY A 3 24.24 46.59 -37.93
CA GLY A 3 24.98 47.34 -36.92
C GLY A 3 26.05 46.43 -36.32
N ASP A 4 27.27 46.93 -36.31
CA ASP A 4 28.52 46.25 -35.97
C ASP A 4 28.51 45.54 -34.61
N GLU A 5 28.76 44.23 -34.65
CA GLU A 5 29.01 43.38 -33.50
C GLU A 5 30.47 43.58 -33.06
N ASN A 6 30.70 44.52 -32.13
CA ASN A 6 32.03 44.77 -31.57
C ASN A 6 32.42 43.62 -30.62
N ARG A 7 32.94 42.55 -31.23
CA ARG A 7 33.44 41.33 -30.59
C ARG A 7 34.69 41.67 -29.78
N THR A 8 34.57 41.63 -28.45
CA THR A 8 35.70 41.72 -27.50
C THR A 8 36.81 40.75 -27.91
N LYS A 9 37.96 41.29 -28.34
CA LYS A 9 39.16 40.54 -28.71
C LYS A 9 39.71 39.84 -27.46
N GLY A 10 39.63 38.51 -27.40
CA GLY A 10 40.27 37.72 -26.34
C GLY A 10 41.79 37.84 -26.41
N LYS A 11 42.46 38.05 -25.27
CA LYS A 11 43.93 37.97 -25.19
C LYS A 11 44.35 36.50 -25.36
N LYS A 12 45.36 36.24 -26.17
CA LYS A 12 45.99 34.92 -26.27
C LYS A 12 46.95 34.71 -25.10
N ASP A 13 47.08 33.48 -24.62
CA ASP A 13 48.16 33.13 -23.69
C ASP A 13 49.49 32.92 -24.41
N ASP A 14 50.56 32.70 -23.64
CA ASP A 14 51.94 32.54 -24.13
C ASP A 14 52.10 31.35 -25.10
N ASN A 15 51.09 30.46 -25.18
CA ASN A 15 51.03 29.33 -26.11
C ASN A 15 50.07 29.59 -27.30
N GLY A 16 49.59 30.82 -27.50
CA GLY A 16 48.75 31.20 -28.64
C GLY A 16 47.28 30.78 -28.54
N THR A 17 46.84 30.26 -27.39
CA THR A 17 45.46 29.84 -27.15
C THR A 17 44.60 31.04 -26.81
N ASN A 18 43.44 31.20 -27.45
CA ASN A 18 42.50 32.28 -27.11
C ASN A 18 42.01 32.09 -25.67
N ARG A 19 42.43 32.96 -24.73
CA ARG A 19 41.80 33.05 -23.42
C ARG A 19 40.58 33.94 -23.53
N TYR A 20 39.42 33.31 -23.56
CA TYR A 20 38.20 34.01 -23.13
C TYR A 20 38.33 34.21 -21.62
N PRO A 21 38.34 35.47 -21.10
CA PRO A 21 38.30 35.65 -19.66
C PRO A 21 37.04 34.95 -19.15
N LEU A 22 37.20 34.00 -18.21
CA LEU A 22 36.06 33.55 -17.44
C LEU A 22 35.46 34.82 -16.84
N ALA A 23 34.19 35.08 -17.15
CA ALA A 23 33.51 36.24 -16.62
C ALA A 23 33.69 36.27 -15.09
N PRO A 24 34.07 37.41 -14.51
CA PRO A 24 34.40 37.51 -13.09
C PRO A 24 33.24 37.00 -12.25
N ASP A 25 33.56 36.37 -11.11
CA ASP A 25 32.57 35.85 -10.17
C ASP A 25 31.81 37.03 -9.54
N TRP A 26 30.77 37.52 -10.20
CA TRP A 26 29.95 38.59 -9.66
C TRP A 26 29.02 38.05 -8.55
N PRO A 27 28.55 38.89 -7.62
CA PRO A 27 27.78 38.46 -6.45
C PRO A 27 26.58 37.55 -6.76
N ALA A 28 25.85 37.81 -7.86
CA ALA A 28 24.74 36.96 -8.30
C ALA A 28 25.15 35.53 -8.73
N LYS A 29 26.35 35.31 -9.26
CA LYS A 29 26.85 33.98 -9.61
C LYS A 29 27.23 33.17 -8.37
N SER A 30 27.85 33.82 -7.38
CA SER A 30 28.13 33.21 -6.07
C SER A 30 26.84 32.87 -5.31
N ALA A 31 25.87 33.79 -5.28
CA ALA A 31 24.55 33.54 -4.68
C ALA A 31 23.79 32.41 -5.38
N ALA A 32 23.86 32.34 -6.71
CA ALA A 32 23.24 31.25 -7.46
C ALA A 32 23.94 29.90 -7.21
N LYS A 33 25.28 29.88 -7.07
CA LYS A 33 26.04 28.67 -6.69
C LYS A 33 25.58 28.15 -5.33
N LEU A 34 25.52 29.01 -4.31
CA LEU A 34 25.03 28.64 -2.97
C LEU A 34 23.60 28.11 -3.01
N THR A 35 22.73 28.73 -3.81
CA THR A 35 21.34 28.29 -3.97
C THR A 35 21.26 26.92 -4.66
N LEU A 36 22.05 26.70 -5.71
CA LEU A 36 22.12 25.41 -6.41
C LEU A 36 22.71 24.31 -5.53
N GLU A 37 23.72 24.61 -4.72
CA GLU A 37 24.27 23.68 -3.72
C GLU A 37 23.21 23.29 -2.67
N LYS A 38 22.46 24.27 -2.16
CA LYS A 38 21.33 24.00 -1.24
C LYS A 38 20.28 23.11 -1.90
N ILE A 39 19.84 23.44 -3.11
CA ILE A 39 18.85 22.64 -3.87
C ILE A 39 19.38 21.22 -4.10
N HIS A 40 20.67 21.07 -4.43
CA HIS A 40 21.31 19.78 -4.65
C HIS A 40 21.29 18.92 -3.37
N ASN A 41 21.67 19.50 -2.23
CA ASN A 41 21.71 18.79 -0.96
C ASN A 41 20.30 18.37 -0.51
N GLU A 42 19.33 19.29 -0.59
CA GLU A 42 17.92 18.99 -0.30
C GLU A 42 17.35 17.92 -1.25
N SER A 43 17.67 17.99 -2.55
CA SER A 43 17.23 16.99 -3.53
C SER A 43 17.85 15.62 -3.28
N THR A 44 19.11 15.57 -2.85
CA THR A 44 19.79 14.32 -2.51
C THR A 44 19.14 13.68 -1.27
N ALA A 45 18.86 14.46 -0.23
CA ALA A 45 18.13 13.99 0.94
C ALA A 45 16.73 13.47 0.56
N LEU A 46 16.01 14.21 -0.28
CA LEU A 46 14.68 13.84 -0.74
C LEU A 46 14.69 12.55 -1.59
N LYS A 47 15.70 12.37 -2.45
CA LYS A 47 15.90 11.12 -3.20
C LYS A 47 16.10 9.93 -2.27
N ASN A 48 16.94 10.07 -1.24
CA ASN A 48 17.18 9.01 -0.26
C ASN A 48 15.91 8.67 0.52
N ASN A 49 15.15 9.69 0.93
CA ASN A 49 13.85 9.52 1.56
C ASN A 49 12.86 8.77 0.65
N MET A 50 12.76 9.15 -0.63
CA MET A 50 11.91 8.45 -1.61
C MET A 50 12.31 6.98 -1.80
N GLN A 51 13.60 6.66 -1.75
CA GLN A 51 14.08 5.27 -1.81
C GLN A 51 13.67 4.48 -0.56
N SER A 52 13.82 5.08 0.63
CA SER A 52 13.35 4.51 1.89
C SER A 52 11.85 4.21 1.84
N ILE A 53 11.03 5.20 1.47
CA ILE A 53 9.57 5.05 1.35
C ILE A 53 9.20 3.92 0.37
N LYS A 54 9.90 3.81 -0.78
CA LYS A 54 9.68 2.70 -1.72
C LYS A 54 9.99 1.34 -1.10
N SER A 55 11.04 1.23 -0.30
CA SER A 55 11.40 0.01 0.42
C SER A 55 10.31 -0.37 1.42
N GLU A 56 9.83 0.60 2.21
CA GLU A 56 8.74 0.40 3.17
C GLU A 56 7.44 -0.06 2.50
N ILE A 57 7.06 0.53 1.36
CA ILE A 57 5.88 0.10 0.59
C ILE A 57 6.02 -1.37 0.15
N LYS A 58 7.20 -1.76 -0.33
CA LYS A 58 7.47 -3.15 -0.76
C LYS A 58 7.40 -4.11 0.42
N ALA A 59 8.02 -3.77 1.54
CA ALA A 59 8.00 -4.58 2.77
C ALA A 59 6.57 -4.79 3.28
N ALA A 60 5.81 -3.70 3.46
CA ALA A 60 4.42 -3.77 3.92
C ALA A 60 3.52 -4.57 2.96
N THR A 61 3.71 -4.40 1.64
CA THR A 61 2.95 -5.19 0.64
C THR A 61 3.31 -6.68 0.69
N LYS A 62 4.60 -7.01 0.89
CA LYS A 62 5.06 -8.40 1.05
C LYS A 62 4.49 -9.02 2.31
N GLU A 63 4.58 -8.32 3.45
CA GLU A 63 4.04 -8.77 4.74
C GLU A 63 2.52 -8.99 4.66
N ALA A 64 1.78 -8.07 4.03
CA ALA A 64 0.35 -8.27 3.78
C ALA A 64 0.08 -9.55 2.97
N GLY A 65 0.86 -9.82 1.92
CA GLY A 65 0.75 -11.03 1.12
C GLY A 65 1.05 -12.31 1.91
N GLU A 66 2.11 -12.31 2.71
CA GLU A 66 2.46 -13.45 3.58
C GLU A 66 1.38 -13.70 4.63
N THR A 67 0.85 -12.65 5.23
CA THR A 67 -0.20 -12.72 6.23
C THR A 67 -1.52 -13.23 5.64
N LEU A 68 -1.89 -12.78 4.44
CA LEU A 68 -3.05 -13.31 3.71
C LEU A 68 -2.85 -14.77 3.31
N SER A 69 -1.64 -15.17 2.93
CA SER A 69 -1.31 -16.58 2.70
C SER A 69 -1.50 -17.41 3.97
N THR A 70 -1.05 -16.91 5.12
CA THR A 70 -1.27 -17.58 6.41
C THR A 70 -2.76 -17.69 6.74
N ALA A 71 -3.53 -16.62 6.52
CA ALA A 71 -4.98 -16.66 6.69
C ALA A 71 -5.65 -17.68 5.77
N ALA A 72 -5.22 -17.76 4.51
CA ALA A 72 -5.83 -18.63 3.50
C ALA A 72 -5.47 -20.10 3.69
N TYR A 73 -4.21 -20.39 4.04
CA TYR A 73 -3.63 -21.73 3.94
C TYR A 73 -2.87 -22.20 5.18
N GLY A 74 -2.81 -21.38 6.24
CA GLY A 74 -2.18 -21.75 7.51
C GLY A 74 -0.66 -21.62 7.53
N GLY A 75 -0.06 -20.97 6.54
CA GLY A 75 1.37 -20.68 6.52
C GLY A 75 1.78 -19.61 5.51
N LYS A 76 2.99 -19.08 5.68
CA LYS A 76 3.55 -18.04 4.81
C LYS A 76 3.88 -18.59 3.43
N GLN A 77 3.48 -17.87 2.39
CA GLN A 77 3.78 -18.17 0.98
C GLN A 77 3.30 -19.56 0.51
N LEU A 78 2.36 -20.16 1.22
CA LEU A 78 1.71 -21.40 0.82
C LEU A 78 0.66 -21.13 -0.27
N LYS A 79 0.36 -22.17 -1.04
CA LYS A 79 -0.72 -22.18 -2.04
C LYS A 79 -1.80 -23.23 -1.73
N GLU A 80 -1.58 -23.97 -0.66
CA GLU A 80 -2.41 -25.07 -0.20
C GLU A 80 -2.23 -25.26 1.30
N VAL A 81 -3.26 -25.85 1.92
CA VAL A 81 -3.24 -26.20 3.33
C VAL A 81 -2.34 -27.43 3.52
N PRO A 82 -1.34 -27.40 4.42
CA PRO A 82 -0.51 -28.56 4.73
C PRO A 82 -1.34 -29.74 5.24
N LYS A 83 -0.96 -30.97 4.87
CA LYS A 83 -1.68 -32.20 5.28
C LYS A 83 -1.78 -32.34 6.79
N GLU A 84 -0.77 -31.88 7.50
CA GLU A 84 -0.62 -31.97 8.95
C GLU A 84 -1.63 -31.07 9.68
N GLN A 85 -2.22 -30.10 8.98
CA GLN A 85 -3.31 -29.28 9.50
C GLN A 85 -4.66 -29.97 9.41
N PHE A 86 -4.75 -31.14 8.77
CA PHE A 86 -5.98 -31.91 8.69
C PHE A 86 -5.97 -33.07 9.67
N ALA A 87 -7.02 -33.13 10.50
CA ALA A 87 -7.31 -34.23 11.39
C ALA A 87 -8.72 -34.79 11.14
N GLY A 88 -9.12 -35.73 11.99
CA GLY A 88 -10.51 -36.15 12.09
C GLY A 88 -11.42 -34.96 12.36
N ARG A 89 -12.67 -35.05 11.88
CA ARG A 89 -13.60 -33.92 11.82
C ARG A 89 -13.87 -33.24 13.16
N SER A 90 -14.01 -34.00 14.24
CA SER A 90 -14.21 -33.44 15.59
C SER A 90 -13.06 -32.55 16.02
N THR A 91 -11.83 -32.87 15.62
CA THR A 91 -10.63 -32.07 15.87
C THR A 91 -10.59 -30.84 14.95
N THR A 92 -10.76 -31.06 13.64
CA THR A 92 -10.70 -30.01 12.60
C THR A 92 -11.79 -28.95 12.75
N CYS A 93 -13.03 -29.38 13.01
CA CYS A 93 -14.21 -28.51 12.92
C CYS A 93 -14.73 -28.02 14.29
N SER A 94 -14.18 -28.52 15.40
CA SER A 94 -14.61 -28.14 16.76
C SER A 94 -13.55 -28.34 17.86
N GLY A 95 -12.35 -28.80 17.50
CA GLY A 95 -11.31 -29.13 18.48
C GLY A 95 -10.52 -27.92 18.97
N SER A 96 -9.45 -28.19 19.70
CA SER A 96 -8.56 -27.16 20.27
C SER A 96 -7.07 -27.46 20.04
N ALA A 97 -6.77 -28.46 19.19
CA ALA A 97 -5.39 -28.83 18.90
C ALA A 97 -4.72 -27.73 18.04
N PRO A 98 -3.57 -27.18 18.44
CA PRO A 98 -3.05 -25.93 17.86
C PRO A 98 -2.89 -25.90 16.33
N LEU A 99 -2.57 -27.03 15.70
CA LEU A 99 -2.35 -27.13 14.25
C LEU A 99 -3.59 -27.49 13.44
N THR A 100 -4.63 -27.98 14.10
CA THR A 100 -5.81 -28.57 13.46
C THR A 100 -7.11 -28.03 14.04
N GLN A 101 -7.05 -27.00 14.89
CA GLN A 101 -8.24 -26.37 15.44
C GLN A 101 -8.94 -25.49 14.39
N PRO A 102 -10.25 -25.23 14.57
CA PRO A 102 -10.98 -24.20 13.85
C PRO A 102 -10.21 -22.89 13.72
N GLY A 103 -10.24 -22.28 12.54
CA GLY A 103 -9.66 -20.95 12.35
C GLY A 103 -8.17 -20.91 12.06
N VAL A 104 -7.47 -22.05 12.00
CA VAL A 104 -6.06 -22.10 11.56
C VAL A 104 -5.91 -21.46 10.19
N SER A 105 -6.83 -21.76 9.26
CA SER A 105 -6.91 -21.11 7.96
C SER A 105 -8.30 -21.18 7.33
N ILE A 106 -8.57 -20.32 6.34
CA ILE A 106 -9.82 -20.34 5.56
C ILE A 106 -9.96 -21.67 4.82
N GLY A 107 -8.90 -22.16 4.18
CA GLY A 107 -8.95 -23.42 3.44
C GLY A 107 -9.28 -24.62 4.32
N HIS A 108 -8.79 -24.60 5.55
CA HIS A 108 -9.12 -25.58 6.58
C HIS A 108 -10.61 -25.53 6.96
N ASP A 109 -11.11 -24.35 7.29
CA ASP A 109 -12.50 -24.15 7.71
C ASP A 109 -13.51 -24.41 6.57
N MET A 110 -13.12 -24.14 5.32
CA MET A 110 -13.95 -24.42 4.14
C MET A 110 -14.30 -25.91 4.02
N ILE A 111 -13.37 -26.81 4.35
CA ILE A 111 -13.65 -28.25 4.30
C ILE A 111 -14.77 -28.63 5.25
N CYS A 112 -14.76 -28.09 6.47
CA CYS A 112 -15.77 -28.36 7.48
C CYS A 112 -17.16 -27.91 7.04
N ILE A 113 -17.26 -26.75 6.38
CA ILE A 113 -18.55 -26.17 5.96
C ILE A 113 -19.05 -26.83 4.68
N CYS A 114 -18.17 -27.12 3.73
CA CYS A 114 -18.53 -27.58 2.40
C CYS A 114 -18.64 -29.10 2.27
N SER A 115 -18.53 -29.86 3.36
CA SER A 115 -18.46 -31.32 3.30
C SER A 115 -19.23 -31.96 4.44
N GLY A 116 -19.98 -33.02 4.16
CA GLY A 116 -20.72 -33.79 5.15
C GLY A 116 -21.27 -35.09 4.57
N GLY A 117 -21.43 -36.14 5.37
CA GLY A 117 -21.70 -37.52 4.93
C GLY A 117 -22.93 -37.68 4.05
N LYS A 118 -24.07 -37.16 4.51
CA LYS A 118 -25.32 -37.13 3.73
C LYS A 118 -25.56 -35.76 3.12
N ASP A 119 -25.98 -35.76 1.85
CA ASP A 119 -26.30 -34.53 1.10
C ASP A 119 -25.14 -33.52 1.07
N GLY A 120 -23.90 -34.04 1.13
CA GLY A 120 -22.66 -33.27 1.09
C GLY A 120 -22.38 -32.59 -0.25
N SER A 121 -22.91 -33.17 -1.32
CA SER A 121 -22.80 -32.64 -2.68
C SER A 121 -23.59 -31.34 -2.78
N ASN A 122 -22.93 -30.28 -3.25
CA ASN A 122 -23.49 -28.95 -3.51
C ASN A 122 -23.71 -28.01 -2.32
N ILE A 123 -23.24 -28.34 -1.11
CA ILE A 123 -23.41 -27.48 0.07
C ILE A 123 -22.87 -26.06 -0.16
N CYS A 124 -21.76 -25.95 -0.88
CA CYS A 124 -21.05 -24.70 -1.11
C CYS A 124 -21.28 -24.13 -2.52
N GLY A 125 -22.32 -24.58 -3.21
CA GLY A 125 -22.69 -24.18 -4.57
C GLY A 125 -22.76 -25.36 -5.54
N ASN A 126 -23.17 -25.09 -6.77
CA ASN A 126 -23.37 -26.14 -7.78
C ASN A 126 -22.09 -26.94 -8.05
N ASN A 127 -22.14 -28.23 -7.76
CA ASN A 127 -21.04 -29.19 -7.78
C ASN A 127 -19.87 -28.84 -6.85
N VAL A 128 -20.14 -28.09 -5.78
CA VAL A 128 -19.16 -27.68 -4.77
C VAL A 128 -19.53 -28.29 -3.42
N GLY A 129 -18.82 -29.37 -3.07
CA GLY A 129 -18.94 -30.07 -1.80
C GLY A 129 -18.70 -31.58 -1.96
N THR A 130 -18.62 -32.29 -0.84
CA THR A 130 -18.40 -33.75 -0.85
C THR A 130 -19.14 -34.46 0.27
N THR A 131 -19.39 -35.76 0.06
CA THR A 131 -19.90 -36.71 1.05
C THR A 131 -18.81 -37.43 1.84
N THR A 132 -17.53 -37.18 1.54
CA THR A 132 -16.41 -38.00 2.03
C THR A 132 -15.75 -37.50 3.32
N TYR A 133 -16.32 -36.51 4.02
CA TYR A 133 -15.76 -35.98 5.27
C TYR A 133 -16.84 -35.96 6.36
N ASP A 134 -17.23 -37.13 6.86
CA ASP A 134 -18.44 -37.36 7.66
C ASP A 134 -18.19 -37.77 9.12
N GLY A 135 -16.95 -37.63 9.60
CA GLY A 135 -16.54 -37.99 10.96
C GLY A 135 -16.07 -39.44 11.12
N ALA A 136 -16.42 -40.36 10.22
CA ALA A 136 -15.97 -41.76 10.24
C ALA A 136 -14.88 -42.06 9.19
N GLN A 137 -14.86 -41.31 8.09
CA GLN A 137 -14.01 -41.55 6.94
C GLN A 137 -13.17 -40.31 6.62
N SER A 138 -11.89 -40.24 7.03
CA SER A 138 -11.01 -39.17 6.54
C SER A 138 -9.52 -39.45 6.80
N THR A 139 -8.79 -39.90 5.78
CA THR A 139 -7.33 -39.78 5.80
C THR A 139 -6.93 -38.34 5.42
N PRO A 140 -5.79 -37.81 5.91
CA PRO A 140 -5.30 -36.48 5.51
C PRO A 140 -5.23 -36.29 3.98
N ALA A 141 -4.89 -37.35 3.23
CA ALA A 141 -4.83 -37.32 1.77
C ALA A 141 -6.22 -37.08 1.12
N THR A 142 -7.26 -37.71 1.65
CA THR A 142 -8.65 -37.52 1.17
C THR A 142 -9.11 -36.08 1.40
N ILE A 143 -8.76 -35.54 2.57
CA ILE A 143 -9.10 -34.16 2.95
C ILE A 143 -8.38 -33.15 2.05
N GLN A 144 -7.10 -33.38 1.72
CA GLN A 144 -6.38 -32.51 0.80
C GLN A 144 -6.97 -32.54 -0.61
N GLY A 145 -7.31 -33.73 -1.15
CA GLY A 145 -7.95 -33.81 -2.47
C GLY A 145 -9.28 -33.06 -2.53
N LEU A 146 -10.04 -33.09 -1.43
CA LEU A 146 -11.24 -32.27 -1.27
C LEU A 146 -10.92 -30.77 -1.27
N PHE A 147 -9.92 -30.34 -0.51
CA PHE A 147 -9.50 -28.92 -0.52
C PHE A 147 -9.15 -28.45 -1.93
N GLU A 148 -8.40 -29.25 -2.69
CA GLU A 148 -8.04 -28.93 -4.07
C GLU A 148 -9.27 -28.79 -4.97
N ALA A 149 -10.25 -29.70 -4.84
CA ALA A 149 -11.50 -29.63 -5.58
C ALA A 149 -12.29 -28.35 -5.25
N LEU A 150 -12.40 -28.00 -3.97
CA LEU A 150 -13.05 -26.76 -3.52
C LEU A 150 -12.31 -25.54 -4.08
N ARG A 151 -10.98 -25.48 -3.93
CA ARG A 151 -10.15 -24.39 -4.46
C ARG A 151 -10.37 -24.18 -5.96
N ASN A 152 -10.40 -25.26 -6.74
CA ASN A 152 -10.60 -25.22 -8.19
C ASN A 152 -12.01 -24.73 -8.56
N ALA A 153 -13.03 -25.10 -7.79
CA ALA A 153 -14.39 -24.59 -7.99
C ALA A 153 -14.47 -23.08 -7.79
N TYR A 154 -13.84 -22.57 -6.72
CA TYR A 154 -13.85 -21.14 -6.39
C TYR A 154 -12.87 -20.29 -7.19
N ALA A 155 -11.82 -20.87 -7.79
CA ALA A 155 -10.90 -20.15 -8.66
C ALA A 155 -11.63 -19.44 -9.81
N LYS A 156 -12.72 -20.05 -10.32
CA LYS A 156 -13.59 -19.50 -11.38
C LYS A 156 -14.30 -18.20 -10.98
N TRP A 157 -14.40 -17.91 -9.68
CA TRP A 157 -15.12 -16.76 -9.11
C TRP A 157 -14.19 -15.59 -8.81
N SER A 158 -12.87 -15.77 -8.96
CA SER A 158 -11.87 -14.73 -8.71
C SER A 158 -11.85 -13.70 -9.86
N ALA A 159 -12.81 -12.78 -9.85
CA ALA A 159 -12.69 -11.57 -10.68
C ALA A 159 -11.42 -10.80 -10.24
N SER A 160 -10.61 -10.38 -11.22
CA SER A 160 -9.28 -9.73 -11.13
C SER A 160 -9.25 -8.40 -10.37
N THR A 161 -9.77 -8.38 -9.15
CA THR A 161 -9.90 -7.21 -8.31
C THR A 161 -8.82 -7.26 -7.26
N LYS A 162 -7.95 -6.24 -7.26
CA LYS A 162 -6.87 -6.11 -6.30
C LYS A 162 -7.43 -6.13 -4.88
N THR A 163 -6.82 -6.93 -4.00
CA THR A 163 -7.15 -6.94 -2.58
C THR A 163 -6.80 -5.61 -1.94
N THR A 164 -7.73 -5.01 -1.20
CA THR A 164 -7.56 -3.74 -0.47
C THR A 164 -7.90 -3.92 1.00
N ALA A 165 -7.37 -3.03 1.86
CA ALA A 165 -7.68 -3.02 3.29
C ALA A 165 -9.20 -2.94 3.54
N THR A 166 -9.91 -2.06 2.82
CA THR A 166 -11.38 -1.91 2.92
C THR A 166 -12.12 -3.20 2.61
N ARG A 167 -11.68 -3.94 1.57
CA ARG A 167 -12.34 -5.20 1.21
C ARG A 167 -12.12 -6.27 2.26
N ILE A 168 -10.90 -6.39 2.79
CA ILE A 168 -10.60 -7.33 3.88
C ILE A 168 -11.43 -6.99 5.12
N SER A 169 -11.50 -5.70 5.49
CA SER A 169 -12.30 -5.24 6.63
C SER A 169 -13.80 -5.54 6.44
N ALA A 170 -14.34 -5.31 5.24
CA ALA A 170 -15.72 -5.65 4.92
C ALA A 170 -15.98 -7.16 5.00
N THR A 171 -15.05 -7.98 4.52
CA THR A 171 -15.14 -9.45 4.64
C THR A 171 -15.12 -9.89 6.10
N LEU A 172 -14.22 -9.32 6.93
CA LEU A 172 -14.17 -9.63 8.36
C LEU A 172 -15.47 -9.27 9.08
N ARG A 173 -16.04 -8.11 8.76
CA ARG A 173 -17.34 -7.71 9.30
C ARG A 173 -18.46 -8.66 8.89
N ALA A 174 -18.51 -9.06 7.61
CA ALA A 174 -19.50 -10.03 7.15
C ALA A 174 -19.33 -11.39 7.83
N PHE A 175 -18.09 -11.82 8.05
CA PHE A 175 -17.78 -13.04 8.81
C PHE A 175 -18.24 -12.93 10.27
N GLU A 176 -17.94 -11.83 10.95
CA GLU A 176 -18.42 -11.55 12.31
C GLU A 176 -19.95 -11.52 12.39
N GLU A 177 -20.62 -10.87 11.45
CA GLU A 177 -22.08 -10.84 11.38
C GLU A 177 -22.67 -12.25 11.20
N LYS A 178 -21.99 -13.12 10.44
CA LYS A 178 -22.38 -14.54 10.28
C LYS A 178 -22.16 -15.37 11.53
N LEU A 179 -21.04 -15.17 12.23
CA LEU A 179 -20.78 -15.82 13.51
C LEU A 179 -21.78 -15.37 14.58
N ARG A 180 -22.11 -14.08 14.64
CA ARG A 180 -23.04 -13.54 15.64
C ARG A 180 -24.51 -13.82 15.32
N GLN A 181 -24.84 -14.61 14.29
CA GLN A 181 -26.24 -14.97 14.07
C GLN A 181 -26.75 -15.83 15.23
N ARG A 182 -27.86 -15.40 15.83
CA ARG A 182 -28.50 -16.15 16.92
C ARG A 182 -29.18 -17.39 16.35
N THR A 183 -29.11 -18.46 17.12
CA THR A 183 -29.72 -19.74 16.76
C THR A 183 -31.23 -19.76 17.00
N ALA A 184 -31.73 -18.88 17.87
CA ALA A 184 -33.14 -18.66 18.18
C ALA A 184 -33.35 -17.23 18.72
N VAL A 185 -34.59 -16.75 18.69
CA VAL A 185 -34.97 -15.46 19.31
C VAL A 185 -34.69 -15.54 20.82
N GLY A 186 -33.86 -14.64 21.33
CA GLY A 186 -33.43 -14.63 22.74
C GLY A 186 -32.29 -15.59 23.11
N GLY A 187 -31.79 -16.40 22.18
CA GLY A 187 -30.67 -17.32 22.42
C GLY A 187 -29.29 -16.64 22.44
N ALA A 188 -28.30 -17.36 22.99
CA ALA A 188 -26.89 -16.98 22.89
C ALA A 188 -26.40 -16.97 21.42
N HIS A 189 -25.36 -16.19 21.14
CA HIS A 189 -24.68 -16.24 19.85
C HIS A 189 -24.00 -17.60 19.70
N SER A 190 -24.29 -18.35 18.63
CA SER A 190 -23.47 -19.53 18.34
C SER A 190 -22.17 -19.06 17.75
N MET A 191 -21.03 -19.38 18.36
CA MET A 191 -19.72 -19.12 17.77
C MET A 191 -19.40 -20.08 16.60
N LYS A 192 -20.41 -20.34 15.75
CA LYS A 192 -20.41 -21.36 14.71
C LYS A 192 -20.67 -20.74 13.36
N LEU A 193 -19.80 -21.02 12.40
CA LEU A 193 -20.11 -20.77 10.99
C LEU A 193 -20.72 -22.03 10.41
N ARG A 194 -21.99 -21.99 9.97
CA ARG A 194 -22.78 -23.21 9.71
C ARG A 194 -23.73 -23.10 8.52
N ASN A 195 -24.03 -24.24 7.91
CA ASN A 195 -25.03 -24.37 6.85
C ASN A 195 -26.45 -24.65 7.39
N GLY A 196 -26.56 -25.31 8.55
CA GLY A 196 -27.85 -25.66 9.16
C GLY A 196 -27.92 -25.34 10.66
N ASN A 197 -28.83 -26.02 11.36
CA ASN A 197 -29.12 -25.78 12.78
C ASN A 197 -28.74 -26.98 13.68
N ALA A 198 -27.88 -27.88 13.23
CA ALA A 198 -27.42 -28.99 14.08
C ALA A 198 -26.70 -28.46 15.35
N ALA A 199 -26.78 -29.25 16.42
CA ALA A 199 -26.16 -28.91 17.69
C ALA A 199 -24.62 -28.96 17.61
N ASP A 200 -24.07 -29.86 16.79
CA ASP A 200 -22.64 -30.14 16.66
C ASP A 200 -22.16 -30.10 15.21
N CYS A 201 -20.84 -29.97 15.02
CA CYS A 201 -20.19 -29.90 13.70
C CYS A 201 -19.70 -31.27 13.22
N ASN A 202 -20.46 -32.33 13.51
CA ASN A 202 -20.08 -33.71 13.21
C ASN A 202 -20.17 -34.08 11.72
N GLY A 203 -20.82 -33.25 10.89
CA GLY A 203 -20.93 -33.50 9.45
C GLY A 203 -21.71 -34.73 9.05
N ALA A 204 -22.58 -35.29 9.90
CA ALA A 204 -23.40 -36.44 9.56
C ALA A 204 -24.31 -36.17 8.34
N GLY A 205 -24.67 -34.90 8.12
CA GLY A 205 -25.30 -34.44 6.89
C GLY A 205 -25.11 -32.93 6.69
N SER A 206 -25.70 -32.38 5.63
CA SER A 206 -25.57 -30.97 5.26
C SER A 206 -25.98 -29.98 6.36
N SER A 207 -26.91 -30.35 7.24
CA SER A 207 -27.32 -29.51 8.37
C SER A 207 -26.32 -29.45 9.51
N ALA A 208 -25.39 -30.42 9.57
CA ALA A 208 -24.32 -30.55 10.57
C ALA A 208 -22.95 -30.13 10.03
N THR A 209 -22.90 -29.49 8.86
CA THR A 209 -21.68 -28.88 8.35
C THR A 209 -21.49 -27.49 8.92
N CYS A 210 -20.47 -27.37 9.78
CA CYS A 210 -20.11 -26.14 10.42
C CYS A 210 -18.67 -26.16 10.93
N VAL A 211 -18.20 -25.00 11.35
CA VAL A 211 -16.98 -24.79 12.12
C VAL A 211 -17.40 -24.16 13.44
N ASP A 212 -16.97 -24.76 14.54
CA ASP A 212 -17.25 -24.31 15.91
C ASP A 212 -16.01 -23.67 16.52
N TYR A 213 -16.01 -22.35 16.64
CA TYR A 213 -14.91 -21.58 17.22
C TYR A 213 -14.99 -21.47 18.75
N THR A 214 -15.95 -22.12 19.40
CA THR A 214 -16.17 -21.98 20.86
C THR A 214 -14.93 -22.31 21.69
N THR A 215 -14.17 -23.34 21.30
CA THR A 215 -12.93 -23.75 21.97
C THR A 215 -11.77 -22.78 21.75
N VAL A 216 -11.79 -22.05 20.65
CA VAL A 216 -10.75 -21.09 20.25
C VAL A 216 -10.98 -19.72 20.88
N LEU A 217 -12.24 -19.31 20.97
CA LEU A 217 -12.68 -18.01 21.49
C LEU A 217 -12.78 -17.96 23.02
N GLY A 218 -11.86 -18.60 23.74
CA GLY A 218 -11.87 -18.73 25.20
C GLY A 218 -12.05 -17.42 25.99
N GLY A 219 -11.93 -16.24 25.36
CA GLY A 219 -12.21 -14.92 25.92
C GLY A 219 -13.30 -14.08 25.20
N ASN A 220 -14.06 -14.65 24.27
CA ASN A 220 -15.05 -13.98 23.39
C ASN A 220 -14.47 -12.93 22.41
N GLN A 221 -13.18 -12.96 22.12
CA GLN A 221 -12.55 -12.01 21.19
C GLN A 221 -12.27 -12.66 19.83
N LEU A 222 -12.79 -12.10 18.74
CA LEU A 222 -12.69 -12.71 17.40
C LEU A 222 -11.26 -12.82 16.86
N ASP A 223 -10.34 -11.98 17.33
CA ASP A 223 -8.92 -12.01 16.99
C ASP A 223 -8.15 -13.17 17.67
N GLU A 224 -8.79 -13.94 18.55
CA GLU A 224 -8.27 -15.24 18.98
C GLU A 224 -8.32 -16.28 17.85
N ILE A 225 -9.22 -16.11 16.86
CA ILE A 225 -9.25 -16.93 15.66
C ILE A 225 -8.08 -16.52 14.75
N ASN A 226 -7.15 -17.43 14.51
CA ASN A 226 -5.92 -17.11 13.76
C ASN A 226 -6.21 -16.46 12.39
N LEU A 227 -7.12 -17.00 11.58
CA LEU A 227 -7.45 -16.39 10.27
C LEU A 227 -7.93 -14.93 10.41
N VAL A 228 -8.66 -14.59 11.48
CA VAL A 228 -9.15 -13.21 11.71
C VAL A 228 -7.98 -12.30 12.05
N LYS A 229 -7.13 -12.71 13.00
CA LYS A 229 -5.91 -12.00 13.37
C LYS A 229 -4.99 -11.73 12.18
N GLN A 230 -4.81 -12.74 11.32
CA GLN A 230 -4.02 -12.59 10.09
C GLN A 230 -4.68 -11.59 9.13
N MET A 231 -6.00 -11.67 8.91
CA MET A 231 -6.69 -10.71 8.04
C MET A 231 -6.66 -9.27 8.57
N GLN A 232 -6.71 -9.07 9.89
CA GLN A 232 -6.53 -7.76 10.53
C GLN A 232 -5.11 -7.22 10.32
N THR A 233 -4.09 -8.04 10.61
CA THR A 233 -2.69 -7.69 10.36
C THR A 233 -2.45 -7.32 8.88
N ALA A 234 -3.03 -8.07 7.94
CA ALA A 234 -2.94 -7.77 6.52
C ALA A 234 -3.61 -6.43 6.15
N THR A 235 -4.73 -6.09 6.81
CA THR A 235 -5.41 -4.81 6.66
C THR A 235 -4.50 -3.66 7.07
N GLU A 236 -3.86 -3.75 8.25
CA GLU A 236 -2.93 -2.74 8.77
C GLU A 236 -1.74 -2.54 7.83
N GLN A 237 -1.16 -3.63 7.32
CA GLN A 237 -0.02 -3.57 6.39
C GLN A 237 -0.40 -2.93 5.05
N LEU A 238 -1.60 -3.20 4.54
CA LEU A 238 -2.11 -2.53 3.33
C LEU A 238 -2.41 -1.05 3.57
N GLN A 239 -2.91 -0.68 4.75
CA GLN A 239 -3.09 0.72 5.14
C GLN A 239 -1.76 1.46 5.24
N ARG A 240 -0.74 0.84 5.87
CA ARG A 240 0.63 1.35 5.93
C ARG A 240 1.22 1.54 4.53
N ALA A 241 1.07 0.55 3.65
CA ALA A 241 1.51 0.68 2.26
C ALA A 241 0.80 1.84 1.54
N SER A 242 -0.50 2.04 1.79
CA SER A 242 -1.28 3.13 1.21
C SER A 242 -0.82 4.51 1.69
N SER A 243 -0.63 4.69 3.01
CA SER A 243 -0.16 5.97 3.57
C SER A 243 1.24 6.31 3.07
N ARG A 244 2.13 5.32 2.95
CA ARG A 244 3.47 5.52 2.38
C ARG A 244 3.45 5.83 0.89
N ARG A 245 2.50 5.29 0.12
CA ARG A 245 2.30 5.72 -1.29
C ARG A 245 1.91 7.19 -1.37
N ALA A 246 1.01 7.67 -0.51
CA ALA A 246 0.67 9.09 -0.46
C ALA A 246 1.89 9.97 -0.12
N ALA A 247 2.71 9.55 0.85
CA ALA A 247 3.97 10.24 1.18
C ALA A 247 4.96 10.25 0.00
N LEU A 248 5.04 9.15 -0.76
CA LEU A 248 5.89 9.07 -1.95
C LEU A 248 5.44 10.06 -3.04
N GLU A 249 4.13 10.19 -3.29
CA GLU A 249 3.62 11.17 -4.25
C GLU A 249 3.88 12.61 -3.80
N SER A 250 3.74 12.89 -2.50
CA SER A 250 4.13 14.20 -1.92
C SER A 250 5.61 14.50 -2.16
N ALA A 251 6.50 13.53 -1.88
CA ALA A 251 7.93 13.69 -2.10
C ALA A 251 8.29 13.89 -3.60
N ARG A 252 7.54 13.25 -4.51
CA ARG A 252 7.70 13.49 -5.96
C ARG A 252 7.28 14.89 -6.37
N ALA A 253 6.20 15.42 -5.80
CA ALA A 253 5.76 16.78 -6.05
C ALA A 253 6.83 17.80 -5.59
N GLU A 254 7.40 17.60 -4.40
CA GLU A 254 8.50 18.43 -3.89
C GLU A 254 9.75 18.36 -4.79
N MET A 255 10.14 17.16 -5.25
CA MET A 255 11.26 16.99 -6.18
C MET A 255 11.01 17.75 -7.50
N LYS A 256 9.76 17.77 -7.99
CA LYS A 256 9.39 18.56 -9.18
C LYS A 256 9.52 20.06 -8.93
N GLN A 257 9.16 20.55 -7.74
CA GLN A 257 9.34 21.95 -7.36
C GLN A 257 10.83 22.32 -7.30
N LYS A 258 11.67 21.48 -6.67
CA LYS A 258 13.13 21.72 -6.62
C LYS A 258 13.76 21.76 -8.03
N LYS A 259 13.29 20.91 -8.95
CA LYS A 259 13.69 20.96 -10.36
C LYS A 259 13.34 22.31 -11.01
N ASN A 260 12.15 22.84 -10.75
CA ASN A 260 11.73 24.14 -11.28
C ASN A 260 12.60 25.27 -10.72
N SER A 261 12.85 25.30 -9.39
CA SER A 261 13.73 26.29 -8.77
C SER A 261 15.16 26.27 -9.34
N CYS A 262 15.68 25.07 -9.67
CA CYS A 262 16.97 24.94 -10.36
C CYS A 262 16.96 25.59 -11.76
N MET A 263 15.86 25.41 -12.52
CA MET A 263 15.70 26.06 -13.83
C MET A 263 15.58 27.58 -13.70
N ASP A 264 14.90 28.09 -12.68
CA ASP A 264 14.78 29.52 -12.40
C ASP A 264 16.15 30.14 -12.06
N CYS A 265 16.94 29.49 -11.20
CA CYS A 265 18.32 29.90 -10.93
C CYS A 265 19.16 29.96 -12.21
N ARG A 266 19.00 28.97 -13.10
CA ARG A 266 19.69 28.97 -14.40
C ARG A 266 19.25 30.13 -15.30
N GLY A 267 17.97 30.49 -15.28
CA GLY A 267 17.43 31.64 -16.00
C GLY A 267 18.05 32.97 -15.53
N LEU A 268 18.09 33.18 -14.21
CA LEU A 268 18.65 34.39 -13.58
C LEU A 268 20.15 34.57 -13.85
N ILE A 269 20.92 33.48 -13.88
CA ILE A 269 22.34 33.53 -14.26
C ILE A 269 22.46 34.03 -15.72
N LYS A 270 21.64 33.51 -16.65
CA LYS A 270 21.73 33.92 -18.07
C LYS A 270 21.35 35.39 -18.30
N THR A 271 20.36 35.91 -17.59
CA THR A 271 19.91 37.30 -17.76
C THR A 271 20.91 38.30 -17.18
N ASN A 272 21.55 38.00 -16.04
CA ASN A 272 22.55 38.89 -15.44
C ASN A 272 23.90 38.93 -16.20
N ASN A 273 24.22 37.91 -17.01
CA ASN A 273 25.34 37.99 -17.96
C ASN A 273 25.10 39.05 -19.06
N SER A 274 23.84 39.42 -19.31
CA SER A 274 23.44 40.27 -20.44
C SER A 274 23.39 41.76 -20.06
N SER A 275 23.48 42.09 -18.77
CA SER A 275 23.28 43.45 -18.24
C SER A 275 24.57 44.19 -17.87
N THR A 276 25.75 43.61 -18.07
CA THR A 276 27.02 44.36 -18.03
C THR A 276 27.24 45.08 -19.36
N THR A 277 26.37 46.04 -19.67
CA THR A 277 26.69 47.13 -20.60
C THR A 277 26.79 48.40 -19.76
N GLU A 278 28.02 48.87 -19.66
CA GLU A 278 28.50 50.07 -18.99
C GLU A 278 27.57 51.29 -19.21
N PRO A 279 27.05 51.96 -18.16
CA PRO A 279 26.36 53.22 -18.34
C PRO A 279 27.42 54.30 -18.59
N ASN A 280 27.79 54.49 -19.85
CA ASN A 280 28.47 55.70 -20.29
C ASN A 280 27.47 56.86 -20.19
N ARG A 281 27.41 57.52 -19.03
CA ARG A 281 26.63 58.74 -18.83
C ARG A 281 27.57 59.93 -18.65
N LYS A 282 28.16 60.36 -19.77
CA LYS A 282 28.49 61.78 -19.97
C LYS A 282 27.16 62.53 -20.09
N THR A 283 26.74 63.23 -19.05
CA THR A 283 25.82 64.36 -19.22
C THR A 283 26.13 65.44 -18.19
N THR A 284 26.82 66.43 -18.73
CA THR A 284 26.97 67.82 -18.31
C THR A 284 25.89 68.34 -17.37
N ALA A 285 26.36 69.00 -16.31
CA ALA A 285 25.58 69.88 -15.46
C ALA A 285 24.89 70.99 -16.26
N ARG A 286 23.60 71.21 -16.02
CA ARG A 286 22.99 72.52 -16.21
C ARG A 286 21.94 72.77 -15.12
N SER A 287 22.30 73.71 -14.26
CA SER A 287 21.44 74.38 -13.29
C SER A 287 20.35 75.19 -14.01
N ALA A 288 19.09 75.05 -13.59
CA ALA A 288 18.09 76.13 -13.57
C ALA A 288 16.78 75.66 -12.89
N GLY A 289 16.53 76.17 -11.70
CA GLY A 289 15.27 76.82 -11.29
C GLY A 289 13.91 76.11 -11.39
N ASN A 290 13.30 75.94 -10.20
CA ASN A 290 12.08 76.66 -9.77
C ASN A 290 10.72 75.91 -9.71
N LYS A 291 10.08 76.06 -8.53
CA LYS A 291 8.63 76.10 -8.19
C LYS A 291 7.75 74.83 -8.23
N GLY A 292 7.64 74.18 -7.06
CA GLY A 292 6.43 74.01 -6.22
C GLY A 292 5.04 73.67 -6.80
N ARG A 293 4.44 72.59 -6.27
CA ARG A 293 3.02 72.42 -5.76
C ARG A 293 2.78 70.91 -5.51
N ARG A 294 2.64 70.44 -4.25
CA ARG A 294 1.45 70.31 -3.38
C ARG A 294 0.32 69.39 -3.91
N LEU A 295 -0.06 68.42 -3.04
CA LEU A 295 -1.36 67.74 -2.89
C LEU A 295 -1.65 66.57 -3.87
N GLN A 296 -2.22 65.41 -3.53
CA GLN A 296 -2.82 64.83 -2.32
C GLN A 296 -2.78 63.29 -2.41
N ARG A 297 -2.75 62.65 -1.23
CA ARG A 297 -3.08 61.23 -1.00
C ARG A 297 -4.55 60.94 -1.31
N LYS A 298 -4.86 59.70 -1.71
CA LYS A 298 -6.02 58.94 -1.21
C LYS A 298 -5.82 57.42 -1.44
N PRO A 299 -6.13 56.57 -0.45
CA PRO A 299 -6.15 55.11 -0.61
C PRO A 299 -7.56 54.64 -1.01
N ILE A 300 -7.65 53.48 -1.65
CA ILE A 300 -8.90 52.76 -1.88
C ILE A 300 -8.78 51.38 -1.24
N LYS A 301 -9.91 50.98 -0.66
CA LYS A 301 -10.20 49.85 0.24
C LYS A 301 -9.83 48.48 -0.31
#